data_AF-A0A9J8DKN2-F1
#
_entry.id   AF-A0A9J8DKN2-F1
#
_cell.length_a   1.000
_cell.length_b   1.000
_cell.length_c   1.000
_cell.angle_alpha   90.00
_cell.angle_beta   90.00
_cell.angle_gamma   90.00
#
_symmetry.space_group_name_H-M   'P 1'
#
loop_
_entity.id
_entity.type
_entity.pdbx_description
1 polymer ?
#
loop_
_entity_poly.entity_id
_entity_poly.type
_entity_poly.pdbx_seq_one_letter_code
_entity_poly.pdbx_strand_id
1 'polypeptide(L)'
;FQGTDLVSVRQFCVSYLPASDHRTAVDGQIFPLDMALNSVDDNYDGCTKEMVNLVKTKYLEKEMQSNFANAWKHAEKNYKPPGDNLTKNHSIAIYVYTNSKFEIYKDFNNAVRDEKKNYQNKKFKWLSLHFLLTDNVLNKEVRFGSFASSSFNHTKTKKFGKKSCFVIYTYEGANLTKYSKYDKEEDELIPLYETFKVTAVKKRKHQKDLWCDTVFTLKSSGKRSDLNCALFKKPPKTKTKS
;
A
#
# COMPACT_ATOMS: atom_id res chain seq x y z
N PHE A 1 6.58 -8.60 32.98
CA PHE A 1 5.84 -9.54 32.12
C PHE A 1 6.57 -9.67 30.78
N GLN A 2 7.53 -10.60 30.69
CA GLN A 2 8.07 -11.05 29.42
C GLN A 2 7.22 -12.25 28.99
N GLY A 3 6.33 -12.04 28.03
CA GLY A 3 5.60 -13.11 27.34
C GLY A 3 5.97 -13.04 25.87
N THR A 4 6.57 -14.11 25.36
CA THR A 4 7.07 -14.27 23.98
C THR A 4 6.00 -14.75 23.00
N ASP A 5 4.71 -14.67 23.36
CA ASP A 5 3.65 -15.25 22.55
C ASP A 5 2.91 -14.19 21.74
N LEU A 6 2.97 -14.33 20.42
CA LEU A 6 2.15 -13.61 19.42
C LEU A 6 0.68 -13.99 19.60
N VAL A 7 0.01 -13.43 20.61
CA VAL A 7 -1.42 -13.66 20.81
C VAL A 7 -2.22 -12.52 20.20
N SER A 8 -2.75 -12.77 19.00
CA SER A 8 -4.20 -12.69 18.73
C SER A 8 -4.56 -12.44 17.25
N VAL A 9 -5.64 -13.09 16.82
CA VAL A 9 -6.38 -12.88 15.56
C VAL A 9 -7.48 -11.85 15.85
N ARG A 10 -7.36 -10.63 15.32
CA ARG A 10 -8.27 -9.52 15.67
C ARG A 10 -8.88 -8.87 14.45
N GLN A 11 -10.20 -8.69 14.49
CA GLN A 11 -10.93 -8.11 13.38
C GLN A 11 -11.24 -6.63 13.59
N PHE A 12 -10.87 -5.84 12.60
CA PHE A 12 -11.24 -4.44 12.42
C PHE A 12 -11.76 -4.28 10.99
N CYS A 13 -12.78 -3.46 10.74
CA CYS A 13 -13.21 -3.13 9.38
C CYS A 13 -13.36 -1.61 9.28
N VAL A 14 -12.76 -1.01 8.25
CA VAL A 14 -12.88 0.42 7.98
C VAL A 14 -13.83 0.60 6.81
N SER A 15 -14.90 1.36 7.02
CA SER A 15 -15.66 1.94 5.91
C SER A 15 -14.93 3.18 5.42
N TYR A 16 -14.30 3.12 4.25
CA TYR A 16 -13.90 4.33 3.52
C TYR A 16 -14.93 4.60 2.42
N LEU A 17 -15.48 5.81 2.42
CA LEU A 17 -16.25 6.34 1.28
C LEU A 17 -15.25 6.63 0.16
N PRO A 18 -15.48 6.18 -1.08
CA PRO A 18 -14.56 6.46 -2.18
C PRO A 18 -14.49 7.98 -2.42
N ALA A 19 -13.27 8.52 -2.36
CA ALA A 19 -12.98 9.81 -2.95
C ALA A 19 -12.99 9.63 -4.47
N SER A 20 -14.00 10.19 -5.12
CA SER A 20 -14.08 10.31 -6.57
C SER A 20 -13.02 11.30 -7.05
N ASP A 21 -12.11 10.87 -7.93
CA ASP A 21 -11.44 11.81 -8.85
C ASP A 21 -11.12 11.08 -10.16
N HIS A 22 -12.05 11.13 -11.11
CA HIS A 22 -11.78 10.77 -12.51
C HIS A 22 -11.34 12.05 -13.22
N ARG A 23 -10.04 12.17 -13.48
CA ARG A 23 -9.53 13.24 -14.33
C ARG A 23 -9.60 12.85 -15.80
N THR A 24 -10.40 13.64 -16.52
CA THR A 24 -10.22 14.13 -17.90
C THR A 24 -9.51 13.20 -18.90
N ALA A 25 -10.32 12.65 -19.81
CA ALA A 25 -9.85 12.05 -21.05
C ALA A 25 -9.18 13.11 -21.95
N VAL A 26 -8.01 12.77 -22.49
CA VAL A 26 -7.32 13.54 -23.53
C VAL A 26 -7.98 13.24 -24.89
N ASP A 27 -8.18 14.29 -25.68
CA ASP A 27 -8.80 14.27 -27.01
C ASP A 27 -7.94 13.49 -28.04
N GLY A 28 -8.61 12.73 -28.92
CA GLY A 28 -8.05 12.31 -30.19
C GLY A 28 -7.61 10.84 -30.41
N GLN A 29 -8.31 9.83 -29.89
CA GLN A 29 -8.33 8.47 -30.49
C GLN A 29 -9.56 7.68 -30.00
N ILE A 30 -10.43 7.22 -30.90
CA ILE A 30 -11.55 6.34 -30.53
C ILE A 30 -10.99 4.94 -30.28
N PHE A 31 -10.87 4.56 -29.01
CA PHE A 31 -10.59 3.18 -28.63
C PHE A 31 -11.93 2.45 -28.46
N PRO A 32 -12.23 1.42 -29.28
CA PRO A 32 -13.43 0.62 -29.06
C PRO A 32 -13.34 -0.03 -27.68
N LEU A 33 -14.43 0.05 -26.91
CA LEU A 33 -14.51 -0.59 -25.60
C LEU A 33 -14.62 -2.11 -25.80
N ASP A 34 -13.63 -2.84 -25.30
CA ASP A 34 -13.59 -4.30 -25.31
C ASP A 34 -13.09 -4.85 -23.96
N MET A 35 -12.87 -6.16 -23.89
CA MET A 35 -12.34 -6.82 -22.69
C MET A 35 -10.81 -6.66 -22.53
N ALA A 36 -10.16 -5.85 -23.37
CA ALA A 36 -8.73 -5.59 -23.38
C ALA A 36 -7.87 -6.87 -23.35
N LEU A 37 -8.22 -7.87 -24.18
CA LEU A 37 -7.62 -9.21 -24.12
C LEU A 37 -6.11 -9.25 -24.39
N ASN A 38 -5.56 -8.20 -25.00
CA ASN A 38 -4.13 -8.02 -25.32
C ASN A 38 -3.38 -7.20 -24.27
N SER A 39 -4.04 -6.75 -23.21
CA SER A 39 -3.41 -5.95 -22.17
C SER A 39 -2.52 -6.77 -21.24
N VAL A 40 -1.50 -6.12 -20.70
CA VAL A 40 -0.68 -6.58 -19.59
C VAL A 40 -1.41 -6.17 -18.31
N ASP A 41 -2.21 -7.06 -17.74
CA ASP A 41 -3.09 -6.81 -16.60
C ASP A 41 -2.69 -7.58 -15.33
N ASP A 42 -1.40 -7.96 -15.24
CA ASP A 42 -0.87 -8.75 -14.13
C ASP A 42 -0.95 -7.98 -12.81
N ASN A 43 -1.67 -8.54 -11.84
CA ASN A 43 -1.83 -7.98 -10.49
C ASN A 43 -0.78 -8.52 -9.50
N TYR A 44 0.17 -9.34 -9.98
CA TYR A 44 1.27 -9.92 -9.21
C TYR A 44 0.85 -10.68 -7.95
N ASP A 45 -0.37 -11.21 -7.97
CA ASP A 45 -0.92 -11.97 -6.86
C ASP A 45 -0.18 -13.31 -6.71
N GLY A 46 0.23 -13.64 -5.50
CA GLY A 46 1.07 -14.82 -5.22
C GLY A 46 2.56 -14.69 -5.56
N CYS A 47 2.99 -13.75 -6.40
CA CYS A 47 4.40 -13.60 -6.82
C CYS A 47 5.05 -12.25 -6.43
N THR A 48 4.36 -11.39 -5.68
CA THR A 48 4.84 -10.04 -5.32
C THR A 48 6.24 -10.03 -4.71
N LYS A 49 6.53 -10.93 -3.75
CA LYS A 49 7.85 -10.97 -3.07
C LYS A 49 9.00 -11.27 -4.03
N GLU A 50 8.79 -12.23 -4.91
CA GLU A 50 9.77 -12.60 -5.94
C GLU A 50 9.94 -11.45 -6.92
N MET A 51 8.84 -10.80 -7.28
CA MET A 51 8.85 -9.70 -8.22
C MET A 51 9.55 -8.46 -7.66
N VAL A 52 9.36 -8.12 -6.38
CA VAL A 52 10.14 -7.08 -5.69
C VAL A 52 11.63 -7.36 -5.80
N ASN A 53 12.05 -8.61 -5.57
CA ASN A 53 13.45 -8.98 -5.66
C ASN A 53 13.97 -8.86 -7.10
N LEU A 54 13.26 -9.42 -8.07
CA LEU A 54 13.65 -9.36 -9.48
C LEU A 54 13.70 -7.94 -10.04
N VAL A 55 12.76 -7.07 -9.66
CA VAL A 55 12.81 -5.66 -10.04
C VAL A 55 14.06 -4.99 -9.49
N LYS A 56 14.38 -5.25 -8.21
CA LYS A 56 15.56 -4.67 -7.56
C LYS A 56 16.88 -5.21 -8.11
N THR A 57 16.99 -6.50 -8.40
CA THR A 57 18.27 -7.15 -8.72
C THR A 57 18.50 -7.39 -10.21
N LYS A 58 17.49 -7.18 -11.07
CA LYS A 58 17.58 -7.57 -12.49
C LYS A 58 16.84 -6.62 -13.43
N TYR A 59 15.53 -6.46 -13.27
CA TYR A 59 14.73 -5.82 -14.30
C TYR A 59 14.96 -4.32 -14.38
N LEU A 60 15.00 -3.62 -13.24
CA LEU A 60 15.11 -2.16 -13.26
C LEU A 60 16.42 -1.73 -13.92
N GLU A 61 17.55 -2.32 -13.51
CA GLU A 61 18.86 -2.05 -14.11
C GLU A 61 18.90 -2.37 -15.61
N LYS A 62 18.32 -3.50 -16.02
CA LYS A 62 18.28 -3.87 -17.44
C LYS A 62 17.44 -2.88 -18.28
N GLU A 63 16.34 -2.40 -17.71
CA GLU A 63 15.39 -1.49 -18.36
C GLU A 63 15.88 -0.03 -18.35
N MET A 64 16.91 0.29 -17.56
CA MET A 64 17.52 1.62 -17.44
C MET A 64 18.30 2.04 -18.70
N GLN A 65 17.58 2.20 -19.81
CA GLN A 65 18.11 2.58 -21.12
C GLN A 65 17.36 3.78 -21.69
N SER A 66 18.02 4.50 -22.61
CA SER A 66 17.41 5.54 -23.45
C SER A 66 16.59 6.57 -22.65
N ASN A 67 15.39 6.90 -23.12
CA ASN A 67 14.53 7.92 -22.53
C ASN A 67 14.06 7.54 -21.10
N PHE A 68 13.77 6.26 -20.85
CA PHE A 68 13.41 5.80 -19.50
C PHE A 68 14.54 6.05 -18.50
N ALA A 69 15.80 5.91 -18.93
CA ALA A 69 16.94 6.21 -18.08
C ALA A 69 17.02 7.67 -17.65
N ASN A 70 16.76 8.57 -18.58
CA ASN A 70 16.76 10.01 -18.31
C ASN A 70 15.59 10.39 -17.41
N ALA A 71 14.40 9.83 -17.66
CA ALA A 71 13.21 10.06 -16.85
C ALA A 71 13.40 9.62 -15.41
N TRP A 72 13.92 8.41 -15.20
CA TRP A 72 14.15 7.85 -13.87
C TRP A 72 15.22 8.64 -13.08
N LYS A 73 16.37 8.97 -13.70
CA LYS A 73 17.40 9.79 -13.07
C LYS A 73 16.90 11.19 -12.71
N HIS A 74 16.03 11.76 -13.53
CA HIS A 74 15.38 13.03 -13.21
C HIS A 74 14.41 12.89 -12.04
N ALA A 75 13.61 11.82 -12.02
CA ALA A 75 12.68 11.51 -10.95
C ALA A 75 13.39 11.26 -9.60
N GLU A 76 14.55 10.59 -9.59
CA GLU A 76 15.35 10.38 -8.37
C GLU A 76 15.75 11.68 -7.66
N LYS A 77 15.85 12.79 -8.39
CA LYS A 77 16.19 14.11 -7.86
C LYS A 77 14.96 14.93 -7.44
N ASN A 78 13.78 14.59 -7.94
CA ASN A 78 12.59 15.45 -7.85
C ASN A 78 11.34 14.75 -7.28
N TYR A 79 11.42 13.46 -6.97
CA TYR A 79 10.28 12.71 -6.43
C TYR A 79 9.81 13.31 -5.11
N LYS A 80 8.49 13.27 -4.89
CA LYS A 80 7.91 13.59 -3.58
C LYS A 80 8.17 12.41 -2.64
N PRO A 81 8.53 12.65 -1.36
CA PRO A 81 8.67 11.58 -0.38
C PRO A 81 7.44 10.66 -0.42
N PRO A 82 7.64 9.33 -0.39
CA PRO A 82 6.51 8.40 -0.37
C PRO A 82 5.63 8.67 0.84
N GLY A 83 4.31 8.63 0.63
CA GLY A 83 3.35 8.52 1.72
C GLY A 83 3.47 7.17 2.43
N ASP A 84 2.71 7.01 3.51
CA ASP A 84 2.65 5.74 4.24
C ASP A 84 2.30 4.62 3.24
N ASN A 85 3.07 3.53 3.26
CA ASN A 85 2.89 2.35 2.40
C ASN A 85 3.36 2.49 0.94
N LEU A 86 4.33 3.37 0.65
CA LEU A 86 5.06 3.36 -0.62
C LEU A 86 6.58 3.35 -0.38
N THR A 87 7.33 2.69 -1.26
CA THR A 87 8.80 2.78 -1.20
C THR A 87 9.28 3.97 -2.02
N LYS A 88 10.56 4.35 -1.86
CA LYS A 88 11.22 5.36 -2.72
C LYS A 88 10.99 5.06 -4.22
N ASN A 89 11.13 3.79 -4.63
CA ASN A 89 10.94 3.40 -6.03
C ASN A 89 9.50 3.54 -6.50
N HIS A 90 8.49 3.40 -5.63
CA HIS A 90 7.11 3.68 -5.99
C HIS A 90 6.92 5.17 -6.29
N SER A 91 7.41 6.06 -5.42
CA SER A 91 7.32 7.51 -5.68
C SER A 91 8.06 7.93 -6.93
N ILE A 92 9.22 7.33 -7.20
CA ILE A 92 9.97 7.55 -8.44
C ILE A 92 9.15 7.06 -9.65
N ALA A 93 8.60 5.85 -9.61
CA ALA A 93 7.77 5.30 -10.67
C ALA A 93 6.54 6.18 -10.96
N ILE A 94 5.85 6.64 -9.92
CA ILE A 94 4.70 7.57 -10.04
C ILE A 94 5.16 8.90 -10.67
N TYR A 95 6.30 9.44 -10.25
CA TYR A 95 6.84 10.66 -10.84
C TYR A 95 7.21 10.45 -12.32
N VAL A 96 7.88 9.35 -12.66
CA VAL A 96 8.23 8.99 -14.06
C VAL A 96 6.97 8.90 -14.91
N TYR A 97 5.93 8.24 -14.41
CA TYR A 97 4.67 8.07 -15.12
C TYR A 97 3.90 9.38 -15.30
N THR A 98 3.93 10.28 -14.31
CA THR A 98 3.14 11.53 -14.35
C THR A 98 3.87 12.72 -14.97
N ASN A 99 5.20 12.64 -15.13
CA ASN A 99 5.98 13.75 -15.66
C ASN A 99 5.89 13.80 -17.20
N SER A 100 5.23 14.85 -17.71
CA SER A 100 5.02 15.07 -19.14
C SER A 100 6.30 15.34 -19.94
N LYS A 101 7.41 15.76 -19.29
CA LYS A 101 8.67 16.10 -19.96
C LYS A 101 9.26 14.94 -20.77
N PHE A 102 9.10 13.72 -20.28
CA PHE A 102 9.70 12.53 -20.90
C PHE A 102 8.67 11.69 -21.67
N GLU A 103 7.38 12.05 -21.59
CA GLU A 103 6.26 11.34 -22.25
C GLU A 103 6.19 9.83 -21.99
N ILE A 104 6.81 9.34 -20.90
CA ILE A 104 6.87 7.90 -20.58
C ILE A 104 5.48 7.28 -20.47
N TYR A 105 4.49 8.02 -19.94
CA TYR A 105 3.11 7.56 -19.83
C TYR A 105 2.55 7.05 -21.16
N LYS A 106 2.91 7.69 -22.28
CA LYS A 106 2.36 7.39 -23.60
C LYS A 106 2.89 6.04 -24.10
N ASP A 107 4.20 5.87 -24.11
CA ASP A 107 4.86 4.64 -24.56
C ASP A 107 4.53 3.47 -23.62
N PHE A 108 4.52 3.73 -22.31
CA PHE A 108 4.14 2.75 -21.31
C PHE A 108 2.70 2.27 -21.48
N ASN A 109 1.73 3.18 -21.59
CA ASN A 109 0.31 2.81 -21.73
C ASN A 109 0.03 2.09 -23.05
N ASN A 110 0.71 2.48 -24.14
CA ASN A 110 0.63 1.74 -25.41
C ASN A 110 1.16 0.31 -25.25
N ALA A 111 2.31 0.14 -24.60
CA ALA A 111 2.88 -1.18 -24.37
C ALA A 111 1.99 -2.04 -23.45
N VAL A 112 1.48 -1.46 -22.36
CA VAL A 112 0.54 -2.15 -21.45
C VAL A 112 -0.74 -2.55 -22.17
N ARG A 113 -1.27 -1.73 -23.08
CA ARG A 113 -2.50 -2.05 -23.82
C ARG A 113 -2.33 -3.20 -24.80
N ASP A 114 -1.19 -3.26 -25.50
CA ASP A 114 -1.06 -4.04 -26.73
C ASP A 114 -0.02 -5.18 -26.64
N GLU A 115 0.85 -5.22 -25.63
CA GLU A 115 2.04 -6.11 -25.61
C GLU A 115 1.95 -7.35 -24.69
N LYS A 116 0.76 -7.90 -24.40
CA LYS A 116 0.63 -9.15 -23.62
C LYS A 116 1.51 -10.30 -24.12
N LYS A 117 1.65 -10.44 -25.45
CA LYS A 117 2.54 -11.46 -26.03
C LYS A 117 4.02 -11.21 -25.70
N ASN A 118 4.47 -9.96 -25.65
CA ASN A 118 5.84 -9.64 -25.23
C ASN A 118 6.03 -9.91 -23.74
N TYR A 119 5.01 -9.65 -22.92
CA TYR A 119 5.03 -9.99 -21.50
C TYR A 119 5.21 -11.49 -21.28
N GLN A 120 4.39 -12.31 -21.93
CA GLN A 120 4.48 -13.77 -21.87
C GLN A 120 5.82 -14.31 -22.38
N ASN A 121 6.37 -13.69 -23.43
CA ASN A 121 7.66 -14.07 -24.02
C ASN A 121 8.88 -13.43 -23.32
N LYS A 122 8.70 -12.78 -22.17
CA LYS A 122 9.79 -12.12 -21.39
C LYS A 122 10.55 -11.04 -22.18
N LYS A 123 9.86 -10.40 -23.13
CA LYS A 123 10.35 -9.28 -23.98
C LYS A 123 9.77 -7.92 -23.61
N PHE A 124 8.80 -7.88 -22.70
CA PHE A 124 8.21 -6.64 -22.21
C PHE A 124 9.25 -5.79 -21.46
N LYS A 125 9.40 -4.53 -21.87
CA LYS A 125 10.48 -3.64 -21.42
C LYS A 125 10.09 -2.73 -20.24
N TRP A 126 8.84 -2.80 -19.82
CA TRP A 126 8.27 -1.93 -18.78
C TRP A 126 7.93 -2.70 -17.52
N LEU A 127 8.59 -3.83 -17.28
CA LEU A 127 8.19 -4.76 -16.24
C LEU A 127 8.39 -4.15 -14.85
N SER A 128 9.47 -3.38 -14.63
CA SER A 128 9.69 -2.68 -13.37
C SER A 128 8.69 -1.55 -13.15
N LEU A 129 8.39 -0.76 -14.18
CA LEU A 129 7.46 0.35 -14.08
C LEU A 129 6.03 -0.17 -13.85
N HIS A 130 5.62 -1.19 -14.61
CA HIS A 130 4.33 -1.87 -14.42
C HIS A 130 4.22 -2.44 -13.01
N PHE A 131 5.23 -3.18 -12.54
CA PHE A 131 5.21 -3.71 -11.19
C PHE A 131 5.12 -2.60 -10.14
N LEU A 132 5.95 -1.56 -10.19
CA LEU A 132 5.96 -0.50 -9.15
C LEU A 132 4.69 0.37 -9.14
N LEU A 133 3.98 0.48 -10.27
CA LEU A 133 2.69 1.16 -10.35
C LEU A 133 1.53 0.27 -9.90
N THR A 134 1.68 -1.06 -10.01
CA THR A 134 0.68 -2.06 -9.62
C THR A 134 0.91 -2.62 -8.20
N ASP A 135 2.12 -2.53 -7.66
CA ASP A 135 2.57 -3.24 -6.46
C ASP A 135 1.68 -2.95 -5.24
N ASN A 136 1.15 -4.05 -4.72
CA ASN A 136 0.16 -4.09 -3.66
C ASN A 136 0.81 -3.75 -2.30
N VAL A 137 0.00 -3.44 -1.29
CA VAL A 137 0.47 -3.06 0.07
C VAL A 137 1.17 -4.19 0.84
N LEU A 138 1.44 -5.34 0.22
CA LEU A 138 2.08 -6.50 0.86
C LEU A 138 3.54 -6.19 1.25
N ASN A 139 3.95 -6.61 2.44
CA ASN A 139 5.24 -6.34 3.09
C ASN A 139 5.52 -4.88 3.44
N LYS A 140 4.56 -3.98 3.25
CA LYS A 140 4.72 -2.58 3.62
C LYS A 140 4.45 -2.37 5.10
N GLU A 141 5.10 -1.38 5.68
CA GLU A 141 4.85 -0.95 7.06
C GLU A 141 3.77 0.11 7.10
N VAL A 142 2.73 -0.15 7.89
CA VAL A 142 1.56 0.70 8.13
C VAL A 142 1.51 1.10 9.61
N ARG A 143 0.83 2.18 9.94
CA ARG A 143 0.30 2.46 11.29
C ARG A 143 -1.09 3.07 11.16
N PHE A 144 -1.92 2.94 12.20
CA PHE A 144 -3.28 3.48 12.14
C PHE A 144 -3.35 5.00 12.28
N GLY A 145 -2.39 5.63 12.98
CA GLY A 145 -2.38 7.08 13.21
C GLY A 145 -3.45 7.58 14.19
N SER A 146 -4.38 6.71 14.59
CA SER A 146 -5.36 6.90 15.65
C SER A 146 -5.39 5.66 16.56
N PHE A 147 -6.04 5.77 17.71
CA PHE A 147 -6.38 4.57 18.48
C PHE A 147 -7.34 3.71 17.66
N ALA A 148 -7.01 2.43 17.49
CA ALA A 148 -7.88 1.48 16.80
C ALA A 148 -8.53 0.53 17.82
N SER A 149 -9.84 0.36 17.73
CA SER A 149 -10.57 -0.67 18.48
C SER A 149 -10.64 -1.94 17.65
N SER A 150 -10.45 -3.08 18.29
CA SER A 150 -10.51 -4.39 17.65
C SER A 150 -11.24 -5.38 18.55
N SER A 151 -11.79 -6.45 17.97
CA SER A 151 -12.45 -7.51 18.75
C SER A 151 -12.03 -8.90 18.31
N PHE A 152 -12.03 -9.84 19.25
CA PHE A 152 -11.86 -11.27 19.01
C PHE A 152 -13.11 -11.92 18.41
N ASN A 153 -14.27 -11.28 18.58
CA ASN A 153 -15.54 -11.83 18.13
C ASN A 153 -15.89 -11.34 16.71
N HIS A 154 -15.70 -12.23 15.73
CA HIS A 154 -16.00 -11.96 14.32
C HIS A 154 -17.48 -11.60 14.06
N THR A 155 -18.40 -12.03 14.91
CA THR A 155 -19.83 -11.76 14.71
C THR A 155 -20.15 -10.30 15.02
N LYS A 156 -19.43 -9.69 15.98
CA LYS A 156 -19.64 -8.30 16.42
C LYS A 156 -19.09 -7.28 15.43
N THR A 157 -18.02 -7.64 14.74
CA THR A 157 -17.31 -6.80 13.79
C THR A 157 -18.01 -6.68 12.43
N LYS A 158 -19.04 -7.51 12.16
CA LYS A 158 -19.93 -7.38 10.99
C LYS A 158 -20.62 -6.00 10.91
N LYS A 159 -20.81 -5.32 12.06
CA LYS A 159 -21.41 -3.97 12.10
C LYS A 159 -20.55 -2.89 11.44
N PHE A 160 -19.24 -3.13 11.30
CA PHE A 160 -18.28 -2.15 10.76
C PHE A 160 -18.05 -2.28 9.23
N GLY A 161 -18.89 -3.06 8.53
CA GLY A 161 -18.81 -3.25 7.08
C GLY A 161 -17.99 -4.47 6.64
N LYS A 162 -17.94 -4.73 5.32
CA LYS A 162 -17.34 -5.94 4.72
C LYS A 162 -16.38 -5.65 3.55
N LYS A 163 -15.89 -4.42 3.42
CA LYS A 163 -15.03 -4.02 2.29
C LYS A 163 -13.54 -4.31 2.56
N SER A 164 -13.01 -3.71 3.61
CA SER A 164 -11.62 -3.89 4.03
C SER A 164 -11.60 -4.27 5.50
N CYS A 165 -11.06 -5.44 5.81
CA CYS A 165 -10.93 -5.88 7.19
C CYS A 165 -9.53 -6.42 7.48
N PHE A 166 -9.18 -6.44 8.76
CA PHE A 166 -7.83 -6.70 9.22
C PHE A 166 -7.81 -7.92 10.14
N VAL A 167 -6.74 -8.69 10.08
CA VAL A 167 -6.30 -9.65 11.09
C VAL A 167 -5.03 -9.07 11.68
N ILE A 168 -5.11 -8.58 12.92
CA ILE A 168 -4.03 -7.80 13.53
C ILE A 168 -3.35 -8.59 14.65
N TYR A 169 -2.06 -8.83 14.51
CA TYR A 169 -1.18 -9.32 15.57
C TYR A 169 -0.40 -8.14 16.14
N THR A 170 -0.74 -7.73 17.36
CA THR A 170 -0.18 -6.57 18.07
C THR A 170 0.56 -7.00 19.33
N TYR A 171 1.63 -6.28 19.68
CA TYR A 171 2.33 -6.42 20.96
C TYR A 171 1.93 -5.31 21.97
N GLU A 172 1.28 -4.25 21.50
CA GLU A 172 0.92 -3.08 22.31
C GLU A 172 -0.57 -2.97 22.60
N GLY A 173 -1.37 -3.91 22.11
CA GLY A 173 -2.81 -4.00 22.35
C GLY A 173 -3.11 -4.15 23.84
N ALA A 174 -4.10 -3.40 24.31
CA ALA A 174 -4.57 -3.43 25.71
C ALA A 174 -6.01 -3.93 25.78
N ASN A 175 -6.22 -5.06 26.46
CA ASN A 175 -7.54 -5.64 26.67
C ASN A 175 -8.40 -4.72 27.55
N LEU A 176 -9.54 -4.29 27.01
CA LEU A 176 -10.48 -3.39 27.67
C LEU A 176 -11.69 -4.09 28.28
N THR A 177 -11.81 -5.42 28.22
CA THR A 177 -13.03 -6.14 28.64
C THR A 177 -13.45 -5.84 30.07
N LYS A 178 -12.50 -5.61 30.99
CA LYS A 178 -12.79 -5.26 32.39
C LYS A 178 -13.14 -3.79 32.62
N TYR A 179 -12.87 -2.93 31.64
CA TYR A 179 -12.96 -1.48 31.75
C TYR A 179 -13.99 -0.86 30.79
N SER A 180 -14.40 -1.62 29.77
CA SER A 180 -15.41 -1.18 28.83
C SER A 180 -16.73 -1.00 29.57
N LYS A 181 -17.44 0.09 29.23
CA LYS A 181 -18.81 0.35 29.70
C LYS A 181 -19.76 -0.79 29.32
N TYR A 182 -19.40 -1.59 28.32
CA TYR A 182 -20.22 -2.67 27.81
C TYR A 182 -19.61 -4.02 28.24
N ASP A 183 -20.24 -4.66 29.23
CA ASP A 183 -19.77 -5.85 29.97
C ASP A 183 -19.56 -7.15 29.15
N LYS A 184 -19.54 -7.07 27.81
CA LYS A 184 -19.35 -8.23 26.92
C LYS A 184 -18.46 -7.91 25.73
N GLU A 185 -17.92 -6.71 25.66
CA GLU A 185 -17.06 -6.30 24.56
C GLU A 185 -15.65 -6.84 24.83
N GLU A 186 -15.29 -7.93 24.12
CA GLU A 186 -13.91 -8.43 23.99
C GLU A 186 -13.09 -7.44 23.16
N ASP A 187 -13.06 -6.19 23.65
CA ASP A 187 -12.52 -5.04 22.98
C ASP A 187 -11.07 -4.90 23.37
N GLU A 188 -10.27 -4.65 22.35
CA GLU A 188 -8.86 -4.40 22.52
C GLU A 188 -8.46 -3.12 21.81
N LEU A 189 -7.84 -2.23 22.57
CA LEU A 189 -7.39 -0.94 22.11
C LEU A 189 -5.95 -1.05 21.63
N ILE A 190 -5.72 -0.67 20.37
CA ILE A 190 -4.40 -0.63 19.75
C ILE A 190 -3.93 0.82 19.76
N PRO A 191 -2.73 1.11 20.29
CA PRO A 191 -2.22 2.47 20.34
C PRO A 191 -1.78 2.97 18.97
N LEU A 192 -1.93 4.29 18.76
CA LEU A 192 -1.65 4.99 17.50
C LEU A 192 -0.19 4.93 17.01
N TYR A 193 0.75 4.59 17.91
CA TYR A 193 2.18 4.58 17.63
C TYR A 193 2.71 3.21 17.20
N GLU A 194 1.91 2.14 17.31
CA GLU A 194 2.35 0.81 16.88
C GLU A 194 2.40 0.74 15.35
N THR A 195 3.50 0.20 14.83
CA THR A 195 3.68 -0.05 13.39
C THR A 195 3.48 -1.52 13.10
N PHE A 196 2.94 -1.83 11.92
CA PHE A 196 2.66 -3.18 11.48
C PHE A 196 3.19 -3.42 10.08
N LYS A 197 3.73 -4.60 9.84
CA LYS A 197 4.01 -5.10 8.49
C LYS A 197 2.78 -5.84 7.95
N VAL A 198 2.34 -5.48 6.74
CA VAL A 198 1.33 -6.26 6.01
C VAL A 198 1.96 -7.57 5.55
N THR A 199 1.49 -8.70 6.08
CA THR A 199 2.08 -10.03 5.82
C THR A 199 1.25 -10.89 4.87
N ALA A 200 -0.04 -10.58 4.70
CA ALA A 200 -0.90 -11.20 3.70
C ALA A 200 -2.05 -10.27 3.30
N VAL A 201 -2.57 -10.45 2.08
CA VAL A 201 -3.80 -9.81 1.58
C VAL A 201 -4.63 -10.90 0.91
N LYS A 202 -5.83 -11.17 1.42
CA LYS A 202 -6.77 -12.14 0.84
C LYS A 202 -7.95 -11.40 0.23
N LYS A 203 -8.45 -11.83 -0.93
CA LYS A 203 -9.61 -11.22 -1.59
C LYS A 203 -10.70 -12.25 -1.86
N ARG A 204 -11.96 -11.87 -1.69
CA ARG A 204 -13.14 -12.73 -1.89
C ARG A 204 -13.22 -13.30 -3.31
N LYS A 205 -12.68 -12.57 -4.31
CA LYS A 205 -12.57 -13.02 -5.70
C LYS A 205 -11.84 -14.37 -5.84
N HIS A 206 -10.86 -14.63 -4.98
CA HIS A 206 -10.02 -15.84 -5.02
C HIS A 206 -10.40 -16.87 -3.95
N GLN A 207 -11.06 -16.44 -2.89
CA GLN A 207 -11.57 -17.29 -1.83
C GLN A 207 -13.03 -16.93 -1.56
N LYS A 208 -13.96 -17.67 -2.19
CA LYS A 208 -15.41 -17.33 -2.20
C LYS A 208 -16.01 -17.25 -0.79
N ASP A 209 -15.48 -18.07 0.10
CA ASP A 209 -15.78 -18.24 1.52
C ASP A 209 -15.08 -17.21 2.43
N LEU A 210 -14.37 -16.22 1.88
CA LEU A 210 -13.79 -15.14 2.66
C LEU A 210 -14.89 -14.27 3.29
N TRP A 211 -14.73 -13.93 4.55
CA TRP A 211 -15.74 -13.21 5.33
C TRP A 211 -15.82 -11.70 5.04
N CYS A 212 -14.79 -11.15 4.41
CA CYS A 212 -14.70 -9.78 3.92
C CYS A 212 -14.31 -9.78 2.43
N ASP A 213 -14.59 -8.69 1.71
CA ASP A 213 -14.15 -8.51 0.33
C ASP A 213 -12.61 -8.52 0.22
N THR A 214 -11.92 -7.86 1.16
CA THR A 214 -10.46 -7.92 1.30
C THR A 214 -10.05 -8.05 2.78
N VAL A 215 -9.21 -9.03 3.10
CA VAL A 215 -8.65 -9.25 4.44
C VAL A 215 -7.14 -9.01 4.43
N PHE A 216 -6.66 -8.02 5.18
CA PHE A 216 -5.25 -7.73 5.39
C PHE A 216 -4.77 -8.42 6.66
N THR A 217 -3.61 -9.08 6.64
CA THR A 217 -2.96 -9.60 7.83
C THR A 217 -1.81 -8.68 8.22
N LEU A 218 -1.89 -8.09 9.41
CA LEU A 218 -0.92 -7.14 9.95
C LEU A 218 -0.16 -7.79 11.11
N LYS A 219 1.17 -7.76 11.08
CA LYS A 219 2.00 -8.19 12.21
C LYS A 219 2.80 -7.03 12.75
N SER A 220 2.77 -6.82 14.06
CA SER A 220 3.53 -5.77 14.74
C SER A 220 4.99 -5.80 14.32
N SER A 221 5.51 -4.66 13.90
CA SER A 221 6.89 -4.48 13.40
C SER A 221 7.70 -3.51 14.26
N GLY A 222 7.06 -2.75 15.16
CA GLY A 222 7.74 -1.79 16.01
C GLY A 222 6.84 -0.66 16.49
N LYS A 223 7.47 0.48 16.82
CA LYS A 223 6.79 1.70 17.26
C LYS A 223 7.36 2.91 16.54
N ARG A 224 6.50 3.85 16.17
CA ARG A 224 6.86 5.15 15.60
C ARG A 224 5.92 6.26 16.09
N SER A 225 6.51 7.32 16.61
CA SER A 225 5.79 8.55 16.96
C SER A 225 6.55 9.77 16.43
N ASP A 226 5.84 10.66 15.75
CA ASP A 226 6.43 11.91 15.24
C ASP A 226 6.41 13.03 16.31
N LEU A 227 5.69 12.82 17.42
CA LEU A 227 5.65 13.70 18.57
C LEU A 227 6.26 13.02 19.79
N ASN A 228 7.09 13.74 20.53
CA ASN A 228 7.63 13.31 21.80
C ASN A 228 7.70 14.50 22.76
N CYS A 229 6.89 14.47 23.83
CA CYS A 229 6.76 15.52 24.84
C CYS A 229 6.66 16.94 24.24
N ALA A 230 6.01 17.09 23.07
CA ALA A 230 6.07 18.31 22.28
C ALA A 230 5.49 19.54 23.02
N LEU A 231 4.49 19.31 23.87
CA LEU A 231 3.88 20.36 24.72
C LEU A 231 4.86 21.00 25.71
N PHE A 232 5.92 20.28 26.09
CA PHE A 232 6.92 20.74 27.05
C PHE A 232 8.21 21.22 26.38
N LYS A 233 8.29 21.18 25.06
CA LYS A 233 9.44 21.69 24.31
C LYS A 233 9.29 23.20 24.14
N LYS A 234 10.31 23.95 24.55
CA LYS A 234 10.36 25.40 24.31
C LYS A 234 10.44 25.66 22.80
N PRO A 235 9.70 26.66 22.27
CA PRO A 235 9.84 27.03 20.87
C PRO A 235 11.28 27.47 20.57
N PRO A 236 11.79 27.22 19.34
CA PRO A 236 13.11 27.69 18.95
C PRO A 236 13.18 29.21 19.16
N LYS A 237 14.22 29.70 19.85
CA LYS A 237 14.46 31.14 19.96
C LYS A 237 14.63 31.68 18.54
N THR A 238 13.72 32.54 18.10
CA THR A 238 13.88 33.33 16.88
C THR A 238 15.18 34.12 17.04
N LYS A 239 16.17 33.83 16.19
CA LYS A 239 17.34 34.71 16.07
C LYS A 239 16.85 36.01 15.43
N THR A 240 16.57 37.01 16.25
CA THR A 240 16.48 38.38 15.78
C THR A 240 17.83 38.71 15.16
N LYS A 241 17.89 38.83 13.83
CA LYS A 241 19.06 39.39 13.17
C LYS A 241 19.17 40.84 13.63
N SER A 242 20.23 41.13 14.39
CA SER A 242 20.70 42.50 14.60
C SER A 242 21.28 43.05 13.31
#